data_AF-A0A916I9J7-F1
#
_entry.id   AF-A0A916I9J7-F1
#
_cell.length_a   1.000
_cell.length_b   1.000
_cell.length_c   1.000
_cell.angle_alpha   90.00
_cell.angle_beta   90.00
_cell.angle_gamma   90.00
#
_symmetry.space_group_name_H-M   'P 1'
#
loop_
_entity.id
_entity.type
_entity.pdbx_description
1 polymer ?
#
loop_
_entity_poly.entity_id
_entity_poly.type
_entity_poly.pdbx_seq_one_letter_code
_entity_poly.pdbx_strand_id
1 'polypeptide(L)'
;MKRCAAALALALAATLAAAAPIYRCGHTYSQTPCPGGRVVDTTDPRTAAQRAEARRVMAKERKLATQMERDRREREGSAPRAEASGFDSRAAAPEPAASAPAKGKKNKSGKGRAAPTERNFTAVAPAKPKSTRK
;
A
#
# COMPACT_ATOMS: atom_id res chain seq x y z
N MET A 1 44.08 -28.52 2.85
CA MET A 1 42.87 -27.75 2.44
C MET A 1 41.73 -28.62 1.90
N LYS A 2 41.96 -29.64 1.06
CA LYS A 2 40.90 -30.53 0.53
C LYS A 2 40.18 -31.37 1.61
N ARG A 3 40.89 -31.76 2.69
CA ARG A 3 40.31 -32.54 3.81
C ARG A 3 39.35 -31.72 4.69
N CYS A 4 39.59 -30.41 4.84
CA CYS A 4 38.69 -29.52 5.57
C CYS A 4 37.37 -29.27 4.82
N ALA A 5 37.43 -29.19 3.49
CA ALA A 5 36.24 -29.03 2.64
C ALA A 5 35.31 -30.25 2.71
N ALA A 6 35.87 -31.46 2.79
CA ALA A 6 35.08 -32.69 2.93
C ALA A 6 34.36 -32.78 4.29
N ALA A 7 35.00 -32.34 5.38
CA ALA A 7 34.39 -32.32 6.71
C ALA A 7 33.23 -31.30 6.81
N LEU A 8 33.37 -30.14 6.18
CA LEU A 8 32.31 -29.11 6.10
C LEU A 8 31.10 -29.58 5.28
N ALA A 9 31.32 -30.30 4.18
CA ALA A 9 30.23 -30.85 3.37
C ALA A 9 29.43 -31.93 4.13
N LEU A 10 30.10 -32.76 4.93
CA LEU A 10 29.44 -33.79 5.74
C LEU A 10 28.64 -33.20 6.91
N ALA A 11 29.11 -32.10 7.50
CA ALA A 11 28.41 -31.39 8.57
C ALA A 11 27.11 -30.72 8.09
N LEU A 12 27.06 -30.22 6.84
CA LEU A 12 25.81 -29.67 6.27
C LEU A 12 24.77 -30.74 5.92
N ALA A 13 25.18 -31.99 5.67
CA ALA A 13 24.25 -33.09 5.39
C ALA A 13 23.50 -33.56 6.65
N ALA A 14 24.04 -33.30 7.84
CA ALA A 14 23.47 -33.73 9.11
C ALA A 14 22.28 -32.89 9.61
N THR A 15 21.95 -31.77 8.94
CA THR A 15 20.84 -30.89 9.37
C THR A 15 19.47 -31.30 8.80
N LEU A 16 19.33 -32.50 8.23
CA LEU A 16 18.02 -33.07 7.90
C LEU A 16 17.35 -33.63 9.17
N ALA A 17 17.14 -32.77 10.17
CA ALA A 17 16.34 -33.09 11.34
C ALA A 17 14.87 -33.14 10.91
N ALA A 18 14.35 -34.33 10.66
CA ALA A 18 12.91 -34.54 10.62
C ALA A 18 12.32 -34.04 11.95
N ALA A 19 11.33 -33.16 11.89
CA ALA A 19 10.72 -32.59 13.08
C ALA A 19 10.23 -33.72 14.00
N ALA A 20 10.69 -33.72 15.25
CA ALA A 20 10.23 -34.69 16.23
C ALA A 20 8.71 -34.54 16.42
N PRO A 21 7.95 -35.64 16.52
CA PRO A 21 6.50 -35.57 16.67
C PRO A 21 6.15 -34.79 17.94
N ILE A 22 5.33 -33.75 17.79
CA ILE A 22 4.80 -32.99 18.93
C ILE A 22 3.45 -33.59 19.33
N TYR A 23 3.30 -33.84 20.63
CA TYR A 23 2.09 -34.38 21.22
C TYR A 23 1.33 -33.27 21.95
N ARG A 24 0.01 -33.23 21.77
CA ARG A 24 -0.87 -32.38 22.57
C ARG A 24 -1.40 -33.18 23.75
N CYS A 25 -0.96 -32.81 24.95
CA CYS A 25 -1.33 -33.40 26.23
C CYS A 25 -2.39 -32.51 26.89
N GLY A 26 -3.63 -32.57 26.40
CA GLY A 26 -4.72 -31.70 26.86
C GLY A 26 -4.51 -30.23 26.45
N HIS A 27 -4.01 -29.41 27.38
CA HIS A 27 -3.76 -27.97 27.17
C HIS A 27 -2.28 -27.62 26.93
N THR A 28 -1.38 -28.58 27.04
CA THR A 28 0.06 -28.38 26.84
C THR A 28 0.57 -29.18 25.64
N TYR A 29 1.67 -28.71 25.06
CA TYR A 29 2.39 -29.42 23.99
C TYR A 29 3.67 -30.01 24.58
N SER A 30 3.98 -31.26 24.26
CA SER A 30 5.20 -31.95 24.68
C SER A 30 5.86 -32.65 23.51
N GLN A 31 7.19 -32.78 23.57
CA GLN A 31 7.97 -33.60 22.64
C GLN A 31 8.08 -35.05 23.14
N THR A 32 7.61 -35.34 24.35
CA THR A 32 7.51 -36.70 24.90
C THR A 32 6.08 -37.23 24.75
N PRO A 33 5.89 -38.52 24.44
CA PRO A 33 4.58 -39.13 24.37
C PRO A 33 3.92 -39.12 25.76
N CYS A 34 2.66 -38.70 25.82
CA CYS A 34 1.87 -38.61 27.05
C CYS A 34 0.64 -39.54 26.95
N PRO A 35 0.19 -40.13 28.06
CA PRO A 35 -0.98 -41.01 28.07
C PRO A 35 -2.23 -40.22 27.64
N GLY A 36 -2.88 -40.66 26.56
CA GLY A 36 -4.02 -39.97 25.96
C GLY A 36 -3.68 -38.76 25.08
N GLY A 37 -2.39 -38.48 24.86
CA GLY A 37 -1.94 -37.41 23.97
C GLY A 37 -2.23 -37.71 22.50
N ARG A 38 -2.54 -36.67 21.72
CA ARG A 38 -2.67 -36.80 20.26
C ARG A 38 -1.44 -36.24 19.56
N VAL A 39 -0.97 -36.96 18.54
CA VAL A 39 0.10 -36.48 17.65
C VAL A 39 -0.43 -35.30 16.85
N VAL A 40 0.33 -34.22 16.84
CA VAL A 40 0.06 -33.02 16.05
C VAL A 40 1.01 -33.02 14.87
N ASP A 41 0.45 -32.96 13.67
CA ASP A 41 1.25 -32.74 12.47
C ASP A 41 1.77 -31.30 12.47
N THR A 42 3.09 -31.16 12.58
CA THR A 42 3.79 -29.88 12.56
C THR A 42 4.37 -29.54 11.19
N THR A 43 4.07 -30.32 10.16
CA THR A 43 4.53 -30.03 8.80
C THR A 43 3.80 -28.82 8.22
N ASP A 44 4.52 -27.98 7.46
CA ASP A 44 3.91 -26.86 6.74
C ASP A 44 3.03 -27.44 5.60
N PRO A 45 1.70 -27.24 5.64
CA PRO A 45 0.81 -27.79 4.60
C PRO A 45 1.01 -27.12 3.24
N ARG A 46 1.75 -26.01 3.16
CA ARG A 46 1.97 -25.28 1.91
C ARG A 46 2.87 -26.07 0.98
N THR A 47 2.52 -26.06 -0.30
CA THR A 47 3.36 -26.66 -1.34
C THR A 47 4.54 -25.74 -1.67
N ALA A 48 5.58 -26.31 -2.29
CA ALA A 48 6.73 -25.52 -2.77
C ALA A 48 6.31 -24.44 -3.78
N ALA A 49 5.32 -24.76 -4.63
CA ALA A 49 4.76 -23.82 -5.60
C ALA A 49 4.09 -22.62 -4.92
N GLN A 50 3.24 -22.87 -3.90
CA GLN A 50 2.59 -21.80 -3.13
C GLN A 50 3.62 -20.90 -2.41
N ARG A 51 4.68 -21.49 -1.85
CA ARG A 51 5.78 -20.70 -1.25
C ARG A 51 6.50 -19.84 -2.29
N ALA A 52 6.74 -20.37 -3.49
CA ALA A 52 7.39 -19.64 -4.56
C ALA A 52 6.51 -18.47 -5.05
N GLU A 53 5.21 -18.69 -5.18
CA GLU A 53 4.25 -17.65 -5.55
C GLU A 53 4.18 -16.55 -4.49
N ALA A 54 4.03 -16.90 -3.21
CA ALA A 54 4.04 -15.95 -2.11
C ALA A 54 5.32 -15.09 -2.12
N ARG A 55 6.48 -15.70 -2.34
CA ARG A 55 7.75 -14.96 -2.49
C ARG A 55 7.75 -14.00 -3.67
N ARG A 56 7.15 -14.38 -4.80
CA ARG A 56 7.02 -13.51 -5.99
C ARG A 56 6.13 -12.31 -5.69
N VAL A 57 5.01 -12.51 -5.01
CA VAL A 57 4.10 -11.42 -4.61
C VAL A 57 4.81 -10.47 -3.63
N MET A 58 5.42 -11.00 -2.57
CA MET A 58 6.19 -10.20 -1.62
C MET A 58 7.30 -9.39 -2.30
N ALA A 59 7.98 -9.96 -3.29
CA ALA A 59 9.02 -9.25 -4.04
C ALA A 59 8.46 -8.08 -4.86
N LYS A 60 7.27 -8.22 -5.44
CA LYS A 60 6.58 -7.14 -6.17
C LYS A 60 6.12 -6.04 -5.21
N GLU A 61 5.51 -6.41 -4.09
CA GLU A 61 5.04 -5.47 -3.07
C GLU A 61 6.20 -4.66 -2.48
N ARG A 62 7.33 -5.31 -2.19
CA ARG A 62 8.55 -4.61 -1.72
C ARG A 62 9.02 -3.57 -2.73
N LYS A 63 9.04 -3.90 -4.03
CA LYS A 63 9.43 -2.95 -5.08
C LYS A 63 8.46 -1.78 -5.14
N LEU A 64 7.16 -2.03 -5.06
CA LEU A 64 6.14 -0.99 -5.06
C LEU A 64 6.29 -0.07 -3.85
N ALA A 65 6.50 -0.64 -2.66
CA ALA A 65 6.75 0.12 -1.44
C ALA A 65 7.97 1.04 -1.57
N THR A 66 9.10 0.53 -2.08
CA THR A 66 10.29 1.36 -2.33
C THR A 66 10.04 2.47 -3.36
N GLN A 67 9.22 2.23 -4.38
CA GLN A 67 8.83 3.27 -5.34
C GLN A 67 8.00 4.36 -4.67
N MET A 68 6.99 3.99 -3.87
CA MET A 68 6.19 4.96 -3.13
C MET A 68 7.02 5.79 -2.14
N GLU A 69 8.00 5.18 -1.47
CA GLU A 69 8.93 5.88 -0.60
C GLU A 69 9.78 6.90 -1.37
N ARG A 70 10.26 6.53 -2.56
CA ARG A 70 11.00 7.44 -3.44
C ARG A 70 10.12 8.59 -3.89
N ASP A 71 8.92 8.29 -4.38
CA ASP A 71 7.97 9.30 -4.85
C ASP A 71 7.59 10.26 -3.71
N ARG A 72 7.45 9.77 -2.47
CA ARG A 72 7.25 10.62 -1.29
C ARG A 72 8.43 11.58 -1.10
N ARG A 73 9.66 11.08 -1.14
CA ARG A 73 10.87 11.90 -0.96
C ARG A 73 11.01 12.95 -2.08
N GLU A 74 10.71 12.58 -3.31
CA GLU A 74 10.73 13.51 -4.45
C GLU A 74 9.69 14.62 -4.27
N ARG A 75 8.47 14.28 -3.85
CA ARG A 75 7.43 15.27 -3.54
C ARG A 75 7.82 16.18 -2.37
N GLU A 76 8.42 15.64 -1.32
CA GLU A 76 8.88 16.43 -0.17
C GLU A 76 10.07 17.34 -0.54
N GLY A 77 10.96 16.88 -1.42
CA GLY A 77 12.09 17.68 -1.89
C GLY A 77 11.75 18.71 -2.97
N SER A 78 10.70 18.47 -3.76
CA SER A 78 10.25 19.36 -4.85
C SER A 78 9.06 20.24 -4.50
N ALA A 79 8.33 19.92 -3.43
CA ALA A 79 7.32 20.83 -2.91
C ALA A 79 8.05 22.11 -2.45
N PRO A 80 7.61 23.31 -2.88
CA PRO A 80 7.99 24.50 -2.15
C PRO A 80 7.62 24.24 -0.70
N ARG A 81 8.45 24.70 0.25
CA ARG A 81 8.04 24.77 1.66
C ARG A 81 6.78 25.62 1.65
N ALA A 82 5.62 24.97 1.51
CA ALA A 82 4.35 25.58 1.80
C ALA A 82 4.59 26.06 3.22
N GLU A 83 4.69 27.39 3.35
CA GLU A 83 4.70 28.03 4.65
C GLU A 83 3.65 27.26 5.42
N ALA A 84 4.12 26.50 6.42
CA ALA A 84 3.26 25.66 7.21
C ALA A 84 2.07 26.55 7.49
N SER A 85 0.89 26.14 7.04
CA SER A 85 -0.35 26.90 7.21
C SER A 85 -0.62 26.91 8.70
N GLY A 86 0.21 27.70 9.39
CA GLY A 86 -0.06 28.32 10.64
C GLY A 86 -1.37 29.01 10.41
N PHE A 87 -2.23 28.82 11.40
CA PHE A 87 -3.48 29.51 11.54
C PHE A 87 -3.25 31.02 11.77
N ASP A 88 -2.35 31.65 11.03
CA ASP A 88 -2.19 33.08 10.99
C ASP A 88 -3.21 33.62 10.01
N SER A 89 -4.36 33.98 10.58
CA SER A 89 -5.44 34.69 9.91
C SER A 89 -4.95 36.08 9.50
N ARG A 90 -4.20 36.16 8.42
CA ARG A 90 -3.94 37.42 7.74
C ARG A 90 -3.90 37.17 6.24
N ALA A 91 -5.10 37.13 5.68
CA ALA A 91 -5.32 37.26 4.26
C ALA A 91 -4.62 38.54 3.78
N ALA A 92 -3.49 38.39 3.09
CA ALA A 92 -2.93 39.45 2.29
C ALA A 92 -3.81 39.57 1.03
N ALA A 93 -4.71 40.55 1.04
CA ALA A 93 -5.48 40.92 -0.13
C ALA A 93 -4.54 41.49 -1.20
N PRO A 94 -4.62 41.04 -2.47
CA PRO A 94 -3.94 41.74 -3.56
C PRO A 94 -4.78 42.93 -4.01
N GLU A 95 -4.26 44.15 -3.84
CA GLU A 95 -4.75 45.33 -4.57
C GLU A 95 -4.36 45.23 -6.05
N PRO A 96 -5.28 45.41 -7.01
CA PRO A 96 -4.92 45.50 -8.41
C PRO A 96 -4.50 46.94 -8.76
N ALA A 97 -3.19 47.14 -8.95
CA ALA A 97 -2.68 48.34 -9.59
C ALA A 97 -3.10 48.40 -11.07
N ALA A 98 -3.74 49.50 -11.43
CA ALA A 98 -4.24 49.80 -12.76
C ALA A 98 -3.10 49.96 -13.78
N SER A 99 -3.24 49.34 -14.97
CA SER A 99 -2.71 49.91 -16.22
C SER A 99 -3.45 49.36 -17.46
N ALA A 100 -4.22 50.27 -18.06
CA ALA A 100 -4.63 50.43 -19.46
C ALA A 100 -5.37 49.30 -20.24
N PRO A 101 -6.60 49.55 -20.74
CA PRO A 101 -7.26 48.70 -21.71
C PRO A 101 -7.01 49.18 -23.16
N ALA A 102 -6.34 48.37 -23.98
CA ALA A 102 -6.40 48.51 -25.43
C ALA A 102 -7.64 47.79 -25.97
N LYS A 103 -8.57 48.57 -26.52
CA LYS A 103 -9.79 48.12 -27.19
C LYS A 103 -9.46 47.31 -28.45
N GLY A 104 -10.02 46.12 -28.56
CA GLY A 104 -10.25 45.41 -29.83
C GLY A 104 -11.66 44.83 -29.84
N LYS A 105 -12.56 45.42 -30.64
CA LYS A 105 -13.97 45.01 -30.77
C LYS A 105 -14.12 43.82 -31.74
N LYS A 106 -14.92 42.84 -31.29
CA LYS A 106 -15.93 41.99 -31.98
C LYS A 106 -15.73 41.57 -33.45
N ASN A 107 -15.94 40.28 -33.72
CA ASN A 107 -17.11 39.72 -34.44
C ASN A 107 -17.08 38.17 -34.35
N LYS A 108 -18.12 37.52 -33.80
CA LYS A 108 -19.37 37.01 -34.42
C LYS A 108 -19.22 35.63 -35.09
N SER A 109 -19.74 34.64 -34.36
CA SER A 109 -20.33 33.35 -34.77
C SER A 109 -19.58 32.45 -35.77
N GLY A 110 -19.14 31.30 -35.26
CA GLY A 110 -18.84 30.10 -36.05
C GLY A 110 -19.14 28.85 -35.22
N LYS A 111 -20.28 28.22 -35.51
CA LYS A 111 -20.76 26.98 -34.90
C LYS A 111 -19.84 25.82 -35.33
N GLY A 112 -19.02 25.31 -34.41
CA GLY A 112 -18.15 24.15 -34.62
C GLY A 112 -18.19 23.24 -33.40
N ARG A 113 -18.59 21.99 -33.61
CA ARG A 113 -18.90 20.96 -32.62
C ARG A 113 -17.63 20.55 -31.87
N ALA A 114 -17.55 20.81 -30.57
CA ALA A 114 -16.47 20.29 -29.70
C ALA A 114 -17.01 19.14 -28.82
N ALA A 115 -16.20 18.09 -28.73
CA ALA A 115 -16.43 16.82 -28.05
C ALA A 115 -16.88 16.97 -26.57
N PRO A 116 -17.54 15.97 -25.96
CA PRO A 116 -18.00 16.06 -24.59
C PRO A 116 -16.79 16.10 -23.66
N THR A 117 -16.45 17.29 -23.18
CA THR A 117 -15.56 17.47 -22.05
C THR A 117 -16.19 16.84 -20.83
N GLU A 118 -15.42 15.94 -20.22
CA GLU A 118 -15.46 15.48 -18.83
C GLU A 118 -16.77 15.80 -18.10
N ARG A 119 -17.62 14.79 -17.97
CA ARG A 119 -18.77 14.83 -17.08
C ARG A 119 -18.25 14.98 -15.64
N ASN A 120 -18.18 16.22 -15.17
CA ASN A 120 -18.02 16.50 -13.75
C ASN A 120 -19.11 15.75 -12.98
N PHE A 121 -18.70 14.79 -12.16
CA PHE A 121 -19.60 14.07 -11.27
C PHE A 121 -20.15 15.07 -10.25
N THR A 122 -21.43 15.37 -10.34
CA THR A 122 -22.16 16.19 -9.37
C THR A 122 -23.05 15.28 -8.55
N ALA A 123 -22.72 15.11 -7.28
CA ALA A 123 -23.56 14.36 -6.35
C ALA A 123 -24.81 15.19 -6.00
N VAL A 124 -25.98 14.70 -6.40
CA VAL A 124 -27.27 15.29 -6.02
C VAL A 124 -27.73 14.64 -4.72
N ALA A 125 -27.81 15.42 -3.64
CA ALA A 125 -28.37 14.94 -2.37
C ALA A 125 -29.90 14.77 -2.47
N PRO A 126 -30.50 13.73 -1.87
CA PRO A 126 -31.94 13.57 -1.86
C PRO A 126 -32.60 14.66 -1.01
N ALA A 127 -33.72 15.20 -1.50
CA ALA A 127 -34.49 16.22 -0.79
C ALA A 127 -35.05 15.65 0.54
N LYS A 128 -34.93 16.43 1.61
CA LYS A 128 -35.45 16.06 2.95
C LYS A 128 -36.97 15.88 2.91
N PRO A 129 -37.53 14.80 3.48
CA PRO A 129 -38.98 14.64 3.57
C PRO A 129 -39.59 15.69 4.50
N LYS A 130 -40.73 16.28 4.08
CA LYS A 130 -41.50 17.24 4.89
C LYS A 130 -42.10 16.52 6.09
N SER A 131 -41.84 17.03 7.30
CA SER A 131 -42.47 16.54 8.53
C SER A 131 -43.98 16.76 8.47
N THR A 132 -44.75 15.68 8.48
CA THR A 132 -46.19 15.72 8.73
C THR A 132 -46.41 16.02 10.22
N ARG A 133 -46.99 17.19 10.51
CA ARG A 133 -47.43 17.56 11.86
C ARG A 133 -48.81 16.92 12.09
N LYS A 134 -48.93 16.10 13.14
CA LYS A 134 -50.21 15.59 13.67
C LYS A 134 -51.01 16.74 14.30
#